data_AF-A0A857A8H9-F1
#
_entry.id   AF-A0A857A8H9-F1
#
_cell.length_a   1.000
_cell.length_b   1.000
_cell.length_c   1.000
_cell.angle_alpha   90.00
_cell.angle_beta   90.00
_cell.angle_gamma   90.00
#
_symmetry.space_group_name_H-M   'P 1'
#
loop_
_entity.id
_entity.type
_entity.pdbx_description
1 polymer ?
#
loop_
_entity_poly.entity_id
_entity_poly.type
_entity_poly.pdbx_seq_one_letter_code
_entity_poly.pdbx_strand_id
1 'polypeptide(L)' 'MGAWVMDSVGWWYRNADGSYPTNTSMVIDGRTYRFDGRGYMRTGWVLVDGTWYYLHGSGVWVI' A
#
# COMPACT_ATOMS: atom_id res chain seq x y z
N MET A 1 8.44 4.97 14.17
CA MET A 1 8.26 4.98 12.71
C MET A 1 7.93 3.56 12.27
N GLY A 2 7.12 3.39 11.21
CA GLY A 2 6.81 2.07 10.68
C GLY A 2 7.93 1.53 9.77
N ALA A 3 7.75 0.32 9.25
CA ALA A 3 8.71 -0.32 8.37
C ALA A 3 8.01 -1.14 7.28
N TRP A 4 8.59 -1.11 6.08
CA TRP A 4 8.24 -2.04 5.01
C TRP A 4 8.75 -3.44 5.32
N VAL A 5 7.89 -4.44 5.15
CA VAL A 5 8.21 -5.85 5.37
C VAL A 5 7.82 -6.62 4.11
N MET A 6 8.72 -7.48 3.63
CA MET A 6 8.49 -8.38 2.51
C MET A 6 8.47 -9.82 3.01
N ASP A 7 7.41 -10.55 2.68
CA ASP A 7 7.31 -11.99 2.88
C ASP A 7 7.13 -12.73 1.55
N SER A 8 6.74 -14.00 1.58
CA SER A 8 6.50 -14.81 0.38
C SER A 8 5.30 -14.38 -0.45
N VAL A 9 4.40 -13.55 0.09
CA VAL A 9 3.19 -13.06 -0.56
C VAL A 9 3.42 -11.68 -1.14
N GLY A 10 4.11 -10.80 -0.41
CA GLY A 10 4.49 -9.49 -0.93
C GLY A 10 4.87 -8.49 0.15
N TRP A 11 4.83 -7.21 -0.24
CA TRP A 11 5.13 -6.10 0.64
C TRP A 11 3.92 -5.71 1.48
N TRP A 12 4.13 -5.46 2.77
CA TRP A 12 3.17 -4.83 3.67
C TRP A 12 3.90 -3.81 4.56
N TYR A 13 3.16 -2.93 5.19
CA TYR A 13 3.72 -1.89 6.06
C TYR A 13 3.34 -2.13 7.51
N ARG A 14 4.34 -2.31 8.38
CA ARG A 14 4.14 -2.47 9.82
C ARG A 14 4.29 -1.12 10.51
N ASN A 15 3.21 -0.64 11.12
CA ASN A 15 3.23 0.56 11.94
C ASN A 15 4.09 0.37 13.21
N ALA A 16 4.44 1.48 13.85
CA ALA A 16 5.29 1.46 15.05
C ALA A 16 4.66 0.70 16.23
N ASP A 17 3.33 0.66 16.30
CA ASP A 17 2.54 -0.08 17.28
C ASP A 17 2.33 -1.56 16.90
N GLY A 18 2.89 -2.01 15.78
CA GLY A 18 2.74 -3.37 15.26
C GLY A 18 1.48 -3.59 14.41
N SER A 19 0.57 -2.61 14.31
CA SER A 19 -0.57 -2.67 13.41
C SER A 19 -0.13 -2.55 11.94
N TYR A 20 -1.06 -2.78 11.00
CA TYR A 20 -0.82 -2.61 9.57
C TYR A 20 -2.09 -2.19 8.84
N PRO A 21 -1.97 -1.41 7.75
CA PRO A 21 -3.10 -0.96 6.96
C PRO A 21 -3.73 -2.14 6.21
N THR A 22 -5.06 -2.23 6.23
CA THR A 22 -5.84 -3.20 5.43
C THR A 22 -6.98 -2.49 4.72
N ASN A 23 -7.23 -2.86 3.47
CA ASN A 23 -8.26 -2.30 2.58
C ASN A 23 -8.26 -0.75 2.52
N THR A 24 -7.13 -0.11 2.75
CA THR A 24 -7.00 1.34 2.90
C THR A 24 -5.83 1.89 2.07
N SER A 25 -5.80 3.20 1.92
CA SER A 25 -4.66 3.93 1.35
C SER A 25 -3.92 4.67 2.46
N MET A 26 -2.60 4.71 2.41
CA MET A 26 -1.76 5.37 3.42
C MET A 26 -0.63 6.16 2.77
N VAL A 27 -0.36 7.36 3.31
CA VAL A 27 0.80 8.16 2.92
C VAL A 27 2.01 7.75 3.76
N ILE A 28 3.08 7.31 3.11
CA ILE A 28 4.34 6.91 3.73
C ILE A 28 5.46 7.64 2.97
N ASP A 29 6.28 8.41 3.68
CA ASP A 29 7.36 9.24 3.11
C ASP A 29 6.91 10.12 1.93
N GLY A 30 5.74 10.77 2.09
CA GLY A 30 5.16 11.67 1.08
C GLY A 30 4.56 10.98 -0.14
N ARG A 31 4.44 9.66 -0.13
CA ARG A 31 3.90 8.84 -1.23
C ARG A 31 2.68 8.06 -0.79
N THR A 32 1.65 8.00 -1.62
CA THR A 32 0.43 7.23 -1.31
C THR A 32 0.60 5.78 -1.78
N TYR A 33 0.25 4.83 -0.90
CA TYR A 33 0.24 3.40 -1.18
C TYR A 33 -1.16 2.84 -0.90
N ARG A 34 -1.61 1.87 -1.71
CA ARG A 34 -2.89 1.17 -1.53
C ARG A 34 -2.64 -0.24 -1.01
N PHE A 35 -3.38 -0.64 0.01
CA PHE A 35 -3.32 -1.98 0.60
C PHE A 35 -4.62 -2.74 0.38
N ASP A 36 -4.50 -4.04 0.10
CA ASP A 36 -5.65 -4.93 -0.04
C ASP A 36 -6.25 -5.35 1.30
N GLY A 37 -7.32 -6.14 1.28
CA GLY A 37 -8.00 -6.62 2.49
C GLY A 37 -7.14 -7.52 3.39
N ARG A 38 -5.99 -8.01 2.90
CA ARG A 38 -5.02 -8.80 3.67
C ARG A 38 -3.84 -7.96 4.16
N GLY A 39 -3.78 -6.69 3.78
CA GLY A 39 -2.74 -5.74 4.17
C GLY A 39 -1.53 -5.70 3.25
N TYR A 40 -1.59 -6.36 2.09
CA TYR A 40 -0.51 -6.32 1.11
C TYR A 40 -0.64 -5.13 0.17
N MET A 41 0.49 -4.51 -0.12
CA MET A 41 0.60 -3.38 -1.03
C MET A 41 0.21 -3.81 -2.44
N ARG A 42 -0.66 -3.04 -3.08
CA ARG A 42 -1.07 -3.22 -4.46
C ARG A 42 -0.11 -2.51 -5.41
N THR A 43 0.09 -3.12 -6.57
CA THR A 43 0.75 -2.51 -7.74
C THR A 43 -0.15 -2.68 -8.96
N GLY A 44 0.11 -1.92 -10.02
CA GLY A 44 -0.71 -1.93 -11.24
C GLY A 44 -2.05 -1.21 -11.06
N TRP A 45 -3.03 -1.60 -11.89
CA TRP A 45 -4.35 -0.99 -11.87
C TRP A 45 -5.15 -1.35 -10.61
N VAL A 46 -5.70 -0.34 -9.95
CA VAL A 46 -6.62 -0.47 -8.82
C VAL A 46 -7.87 0.36 -9.05
N LEU A 47 -9.03 -0.21 -8.75
CA LEU A 47 -10.31 0.49 -8.77
C LEU A 47 -10.62 0.97 -7.36
N VAL A 48 -10.75 2.28 -7.17
CA VAL A 48 -11.12 2.91 -5.90
C VAL A 48 -12.30 3.83 -6.19
N ASP A 49 -13.42 3.59 -5.51
CA ASP A 49 -14.68 4.36 -5.64
C ASP A 49 -15.12 4.58 -7.10
N GLY A 50 -15.01 3.54 -7.94
CA GLY A 50 -15.40 3.58 -9.34
C GLY A 50 -14.38 4.25 -10.28
N THR A 51 -13.25 4.73 -9.75
CA THR A 51 -12.18 5.35 -10.54
C THR A 51 -10.95 4.45 -10.59
N TRP A 52 -10.38 4.27 -11.80
CA TRP A 52 -9.16 3.49 -11.99
C TRP A 52 -7.91 4.34 -11.74
N TYR A 53 -7.01 3.82 -10.91
CA TYR A 53 -5.70 4.39 -10.64
C TYR A 53 -4.61 3.39 -11.01
N TYR A 54 -3.48 3.87 -11.53
CA TYR A 54 -2.32 3.02 -11.81
C TYR A 54 -1.24 3.25 -10.75
N LEU A 55 -0.86 2.19 -10.05
CA LEU A 55 0.24 2.18 -9.07
C LEU A 55 1.49 1.66 -9.75
N HIS A 56 2.55 2.47 -9.82
CA HIS A 56 3.82 2.05 -10.43
C HIS A 56 4.44 0.85 -9.69
N GLY A 57 5.40 0.17 -10.32
CA GLY A 57 6.00 -1.08 -9.79
C GLY A 57 6.65 -0.97 -8.40
N SER A 58 6.89 0.25 -7.90
CA SER A 58 7.33 0.54 -6.53
C SER A 58 6.18 0.76 -5.53
N GLY A 59 4.91 0.67 -5.96
CA GLY A 59 3.72 0.94 -5.16
C GLY A 59 3.38 2.42 -4.97
N VAL A 60 4.19 3.32 -5.54
CA VAL A 60 4.10 4.76 -5.34
C VAL A 60 3.03 5.38 -6.24
N TRP A 61 2.07 6.06 -5.64
CA TRP A 61 1.22 7.03 -6.33
C TRP A 61 2.05 8.28 -6.63
N VAL A 62 2.19 8.62 -7.92
CA VAL A 62 2.80 9.87 -8.36
C VAL A 62 1.66 10.80 -8.79
N ILE A 63 1.53 11.93 -8.09
CA ILE A 63 0.79 13.11 -8.54
C ILE A 63 1.76 14.13 -9.11
#